data_AF-A0A3R7IJX1-F1
#
_entry.id   AF-A0A3R7IJX1-F1
#
_cell.length_a   1.000
_cell.length_b   1.000
_cell.length_c   1.000
_cell.angle_alpha   90.00
_cell.angle_beta   90.00
_cell.angle_gamma   90.00
#
_symmetry.space_group_name_H-M   'P 1'
#
loop_
_entity.id
_entity.type
_entity.pdbx_description
1 polymer ?
#
loop_
_entity_poly.entity_id
_entity_poly.type
_entity_poly.pdbx_seq_one_letter_code
_entity_poly.pdbx_strand_id
1 'polypeptide(L)'
;MLFAIKKSKQELRNDRERDLLTQEITVLEKLTASRHNFDHVMMDPNPMYRPTAAAILNNPRIQTATEPAAFIVEYAQEQKQIVSTKHRPPVSLFLRDNKMKFNSTVSSSRRKSRKAHFGAHSTQRRVLMSAPLSKDLQNKYNVRSLPIRKEDEVMIVRGSQKSREGRVTAVYRKKFVIHVERVVREKANGASVPIGVDASKVVITKLKLDKDRKKILERKNRAVGETEKGKFTEQDVAMAQVD
;
A
#
# COMPACT_ATOMS: atom_id res chain seq x y z
N MET A 1 22.02 -14.12 -53.82
CA MET A 1 22.33 -15.24 -52.87
C MET A 1 22.17 -14.87 -51.41
N LEU A 2 22.83 -13.81 -50.90
CA LEU A 2 22.88 -13.50 -49.46
C LEU A 2 21.50 -13.20 -48.82
N PHE A 3 20.59 -12.57 -49.56
CA PHE A 3 19.23 -12.26 -49.09
C PHE A 3 18.35 -13.51 -48.92
N ALA A 4 18.45 -14.46 -49.86
CA ALA A 4 17.74 -15.74 -49.79
C ALA A 4 18.23 -16.59 -48.60
N ILE A 5 19.55 -16.59 -48.33
CA ILE A 5 20.14 -17.29 -47.18
C ILE A 5 19.72 -16.66 -45.84
N LYS A 6 19.59 -15.34 -45.77
CA LYS A 6 19.08 -14.67 -44.56
C LYS A 6 17.60 -14.99 -44.33
N LYS A 7 16.77 -14.98 -45.38
CA LYS A 7 15.35 -15.32 -45.30
C LYS A 7 15.15 -16.78 -44.86
N SER A 8 15.88 -17.72 -45.45
CA SER A 8 15.80 -19.15 -45.06
C SER A 8 16.30 -19.41 -43.64
N LYS A 9 17.35 -18.70 -43.18
CA LYS A 9 17.81 -18.78 -41.78
C LYS A 9 16.79 -18.21 -40.79
N GLN A 10 16.05 -17.18 -41.16
CA GLN A 10 15.00 -16.61 -40.32
C GLN A 10 13.79 -17.56 -40.22
N GLU A 11 13.40 -18.17 -41.34
CA GLU A 11 12.33 -19.18 -41.39
C GLU A 11 12.68 -20.40 -40.53
N LEU A 12 13.91 -20.94 -40.66
CA LEU A 12 14.39 -22.04 -39.82
C LEU A 12 14.47 -21.71 -38.31
N ARG A 13 14.68 -20.43 -37.94
CA ARG A 13 14.64 -20.00 -36.54
C ARG A 13 13.21 -19.98 -36.02
N ASN A 14 12.29 -19.44 -36.81
CA ASN A 14 10.88 -19.37 -36.45
C ASN A 14 10.25 -20.77 -36.30
N ASP A 15 10.64 -21.74 -37.13
CA ASP A 15 10.13 -23.12 -37.02
C ASP A 15 10.67 -23.83 -35.77
N ARG A 16 11.94 -23.62 -35.41
CA ARG A 16 12.51 -24.13 -34.16
C ARG A 16 11.84 -23.53 -32.91
N GLU A 17 11.51 -22.24 -32.94
CA GLU A 17 10.77 -21.60 -31.85
C GLU A 17 9.36 -22.18 -31.70
N ARG A 18 8.69 -22.52 -32.80
CA ARG A 18 7.39 -23.22 -32.77
C ARG A 18 7.51 -24.64 -32.22
N ASP A 19 8.54 -25.39 -32.61
CA ASP A 19 8.78 -26.75 -32.09
C ASP A 19 9.06 -26.75 -30.58
N LEU A 20 9.81 -25.77 -30.07
CA LEU A 20 10.07 -25.63 -28.64
C LEU A 20 8.79 -25.25 -27.87
N LEU A 21 7.98 -24.33 -28.40
CA LEU A 21 6.71 -23.95 -27.78
C LEU A 21 5.71 -25.10 -27.76
N THR A 22 5.64 -25.93 -28.81
CA THR A 22 4.77 -27.12 -28.83
C THR A 22 5.26 -28.20 -27.84
N GLN A 23 6.57 -28.35 -27.66
CA GLN A 23 7.13 -29.21 -26.60
C GLN A 23 6.80 -28.69 -25.20
N GLU A 24 6.90 -27.38 -24.96
CA GLU A 24 6.54 -26.77 -23.67
C GLU A 24 5.04 -26.91 -23.38
N ILE A 25 4.17 -26.68 -24.38
CA ILE A 25 2.73 -26.85 -24.23
C ILE A 25 2.38 -28.31 -23.93
N THR A 26 2.95 -29.28 -24.63
CA THR A 26 2.69 -30.69 -24.36
C THR A 26 3.20 -31.15 -22.99
N VAL A 27 4.30 -30.59 -22.49
CA VAL A 27 4.77 -30.83 -21.11
C VAL A 27 3.82 -30.20 -20.10
N LEU A 28 3.37 -28.97 -20.33
CA LEU A 28 2.39 -28.31 -19.47
C LEU A 28 1.06 -29.06 -19.45
N GLU A 29 0.55 -29.51 -20.59
CA GLU A 29 -0.68 -30.32 -20.66
C GLU A 29 -0.52 -31.65 -19.89
N LYS A 30 0.62 -32.34 -20.04
CA LYS A 30 0.90 -33.57 -19.26
C LYS A 30 0.97 -33.30 -17.76
N LEU A 31 1.59 -32.20 -17.34
CA LEU A 31 1.64 -31.79 -15.94
C LEU A 31 0.26 -31.39 -15.40
N THR A 32 -0.55 -30.74 -16.23
CA THR A 32 -1.91 -30.31 -15.86
C THR A 32 -2.85 -31.50 -15.74
N ALA A 33 -2.78 -32.45 -16.68
CA ALA A 33 -3.51 -33.72 -16.62
C ALA A 33 -3.06 -34.56 -15.41
N SER A 34 -1.75 -34.59 -15.11
CA SER A 34 -1.24 -35.26 -13.91
C SER A 34 -1.73 -34.61 -12.61
N ARG A 35 -1.88 -33.29 -12.57
CA ARG A 35 -2.44 -32.57 -11.41
C ARG A 35 -3.94 -32.82 -11.26
N HIS A 36 -4.70 -32.78 -12.35
CA HIS A 36 -6.13 -33.10 -12.31
C HIS A 36 -6.40 -34.52 -11.84
N ASN A 37 -5.59 -35.50 -12.28
CA ASN A 37 -5.68 -36.87 -11.78
C ASN A 37 -5.29 -36.99 -10.31
N PHE A 38 -4.29 -36.24 -9.85
CA PHE A 38 -3.89 -36.23 -8.44
C PHE A 38 -4.96 -35.61 -7.55
N ASP A 39 -5.52 -34.46 -7.93
CA ASP A 39 -6.55 -33.77 -7.17
C ASP A 39 -7.84 -34.59 -7.10
N HIS A 40 -8.22 -35.30 -8.18
CA HIS A 40 -9.36 -36.21 -8.17
C HIS A 40 -9.18 -37.33 -7.14
N VAL A 41 -8.03 -38.02 -7.15
CA VAL A 41 -7.75 -39.14 -6.23
C VAL A 41 -7.62 -38.68 -4.78
N MET A 42 -7.07 -37.48 -4.53
CA MET A 42 -6.87 -36.96 -3.18
C MET A 42 -8.13 -36.31 -2.59
N MET A 43 -9.03 -35.81 -3.43
CA MET A 43 -10.24 -35.10 -3.02
C MET A 43 -11.52 -35.89 -3.29
N ASP A 44 -11.43 -37.22 -3.51
CA ASP A 44 -12.59 -38.07 -3.74
C ASP A 44 -13.63 -37.94 -2.59
N PRO A 45 -14.93 -37.77 -2.87
CA PRO A 45 -15.94 -37.51 -1.83
C PRO A 45 -16.10 -38.63 -0.81
N ASN A 46 -15.77 -39.87 -1.20
CA ASN A 46 -15.84 -41.04 -0.35
C ASN A 46 -14.44 -41.37 0.23
N PRO A 47 -14.24 -41.31 1.56
CA PRO A 47 -12.93 -41.44 2.19
C PRO A 47 -12.29 -42.82 2.05
N MET A 48 -13.05 -43.86 1.66
CA MET A 48 -12.51 -45.20 1.40
C MET A 48 -11.63 -45.28 0.15
N TYR A 49 -11.81 -44.39 -0.83
CA TYR A 49 -11.06 -44.41 -2.09
C TYR A 49 -9.85 -43.47 -2.10
N ARG A 50 -9.66 -42.65 -1.05
CA ARG A 50 -8.48 -41.82 -0.88
C ARG A 50 -7.30 -42.67 -0.42
N PRO A 51 -6.09 -42.52 -1.01
CA PRO A 51 -4.91 -43.23 -0.54
C PRO A 51 -4.54 -42.79 0.88
N THR A 52 -4.25 -43.76 1.75
CA THR A 52 -3.81 -43.49 3.12
C THR A 52 -2.38 -42.95 3.14
N ALA A 53 -2.02 -42.19 4.19
CA ALA A 53 -0.68 -41.59 4.32
C ALA A 53 0.46 -42.64 4.22
N ALA A 54 0.23 -43.85 4.75
CA ALA A 54 1.16 -44.97 4.64
C ALA A 54 1.28 -45.49 3.19
N ALA A 55 0.18 -45.56 2.44
CA ALA A 55 0.19 -46.00 1.04
C ALA A 55 0.92 -44.99 0.12
N ILE A 56 0.84 -43.68 0.42
CA ILE A 56 1.56 -42.63 -0.32
C ILE A 56 3.08 -42.78 -0.13
N LEU A 57 3.53 -43.03 1.10
CA LEU A 57 4.94 -43.22 1.43
C LEU A 57 5.52 -44.56 0.91
N ASN A 58 4.64 -45.54 0.66
CA ASN A 58 5.02 -46.85 0.13
C ASN A 58 5.04 -46.93 -1.41
N ASN A 59 4.83 -45.81 -2.12
CA ASN A 59 4.81 -45.80 -3.58
C ASN A 59 6.24 -45.92 -4.16
N PRO A 60 6.56 -46.97 -4.93
CA PRO A 60 7.92 -47.23 -5.42
C PRO A 60 8.45 -46.14 -6.37
N ARG A 61 7.57 -45.36 -7.02
CA ARG A 61 7.97 -44.19 -7.84
C ARG A 61 8.59 -43.05 -7.03
N ILE A 62 8.28 -42.99 -5.74
CA ILE A 62 8.80 -42.00 -4.78
C ILE A 62 10.06 -42.55 -4.07
N GLN A 63 10.14 -43.87 -3.90
CA GLN A 63 11.24 -44.53 -3.18
C GLN A 63 12.54 -44.69 -3.99
N THR A 64 12.49 -44.66 -5.33
CA THR A 64 13.71 -44.69 -6.17
C THR A 64 14.42 -43.34 -6.26
N ALA A 65 13.89 -42.27 -5.67
CA ALA A 65 14.56 -40.96 -5.59
C ALA A 65 15.52 -40.82 -4.38
N THR A 66 15.63 -41.87 -3.56
CA THR A 66 16.52 -41.99 -2.40
C THR A 66 17.38 -43.23 -2.65
N GLU A 67 18.52 -43.15 -3.35
CA GLU A 67 19.83 -42.64 -2.93
C GLU A 67 20.74 -42.43 -4.18
N PRO A 68 21.89 -41.74 -4.09
CA PRO A 68 22.28 -40.67 -3.19
C PRO A 68 22.71 -39.42 -3.99
N ALA A 69 22.14 -38.26 -3.65
CA ALA A 69 22.52 -36.96 -4.24
C ALA A 69 24.03 -36.63 -4.18
N ALA A 70 24.80 -37.37 -3.38
CA ALA A 70 26.25 -37.26 -3.28
C ALA A 70 26.99 -37.54 -4.61
N PHE A 71 26.65 -38.61 -5.33
CA PHE A 71 27.37 -38.99 -6.57
C PHE A 71 27.10 -38.02 -7.73
N ILE A 72 25.88 -37.46 -7.81
CA ILE A 72 25.51 -36.47 -8.83
C ILE A 72 26.21 -35.13 -8.54
N VAL A 73 26.36 -34.77 -7.26
CA VAL A 73 27.03 -33.53 -6.84
C VAL A 73 28.55 -33.62 -7.02
N GLU A 74 29.17 -34.77 -6.76
CA GLU A 74 30.61 -35.01 -7.03
C GLU A 74 30.92 -34.89 -8.53
N TYR A 75 30.13 -35.58 -9.39
CA TYR A 75 30.32 -35.50 -10.84
C TYR A 75 30.12 -34.08 -11.38
N ALA A 76 29.16 -33.31 -10.83
CA ALA A 76 28.92 -31.93 -11.22
C ALA A 76 30.02 -30.94 -10.74
N GLN A 77 30.69 -31.25 -9.62
CA GLN A 77 31.82 -30.46 -9.10
C GLN A 77 33.11 -30.72 -9.90
N GLU A 78 33.38 -31.97 -10.31
CA GLU A 78 34.52 -32.31 -11.18
C GLU A 78 34.44 -31.67 -12.56
N GLN A 79 33.23 -31.58 -13.13
CA GLN A 79 32.98 -30.87 -14.40
C GLN A 79 33.04 -29.34 -14.26
N LYS A 80 33.38 -28.79 -13.07
CA LYS A 80 33.47 -27.36 -12.74
C LYS A 80 32.20 -26.55 -13.06
N GLN A 81 31.03 -27.17 -13.10
CA GLN A 81 29.77 -26.50 -13.46
C GLN A 81 29.06 -25.85 -12.26
N ILE A 82 29.51 -26.09 -11.02
CA ILE A 82 28.92 -25.49 -9.80
C ILE A 82 30.02 -25.11 -8.80
N VAL A 83 29.99 -23.87 -8.27
CA VAL A 83 30.86 -23.39 -7.19
C VAL A 83 30.20 -23.66 -5.84
N SER A 84 30.93 -24.28 -4.91
CA SER A 84 30.49 -24.56 -3.53
C SER A 84 30.23 -23.27 -2.75
N THR A 85 28.95 -22.88 -2.61
CA THR A 85 28.57 -21.79 -1.71
C THR A 85 28.39 -22.32 -0.30
N LYS A 86 29.29 -21.92 0.61
CA LYS A 86 29.23 -22.24 2.04
C LYS A 86 27.84 -21.92 2.63
N HIS A 87 27.27 -22.93 3.30
CA HIS A 87 26.36 -22.88 4.45
C HIS A 87 25.50 -21.60 4.61
N ARG A 88 24.21 -21.64 4.21
CA ARG A 88 23.24 -20.64 4.64
C ARG A 88 22.69 -21.04 6.03
N PRO A 89 22.79 -20.18 7.06
CA PRO A 89 22.22 -20.47 8.37
C PRO A 89 20.68 -20.56 8.31
N PRO A 90 20.04 -21.20 9.31
CA PRO A 90 18.60 -21.36 9.36
C PRO A 90 17.93 -19.98 9.36
N VAL A 91 16.77 -19.90 8.71
CA VAL A 91 15.95 -18.70 8.53
C VAL A 91 15.44 -18.19 9.87
N SER A 92 16.34 -17.67 10.70
CA SER A 92 16.04 -16.77 11.79
C SER A 92 15.71 -15.42 11.16
N LEU A 93 14.50 -14.95 11.43
CA LEU A 93 14.11 -13.55 11.30
C LEU A 93 14.55 -12.90 9.99
N PHE A 94 13.73 -13.04 8.94
CA PHE A 94 13.58 -11.96 7.98
C PHE A 94 13.00 -10.73 8.71
N LEU A 95 13.84 -10.06 9.50
CA LEU A 95 13.72 -8.64 9.76
C LEU A 95 13.73 -7.97 8.39
N ARG A 96 12.53 -7.67 7.89
CA ARG A 96 12.39 -6.60 6.90
C ARG A 96 12.75 -5.31 7.60
N ASP A 97 14.04 -5.06 7.74
CA ASP A 97 14.58 -3.78 8.15
C ASP A 97 14.48 -2.85 6.94
N ASN A 98 13.25 -2.40 6.65
CA ASN A 98 13.06 -1.23 5.82
C ASN A 98 13.01 -0.01 6.75
N LYS A 99 14.19 0.35 7.23
CA LYS A 99 14.42 1.45 8.17
C LYS A 99 14.20 2.79 7.45
N MET A 100 13.00 3.36 7.54
CA MET A 100 12.81 4.79 7.26
C MET A 100 11.87 5.47 8.24
N LYS A 101 12.51 5.89 9.35
CA LYS A 101 12.15 6.94 10.31
C LYS A 101 13.26 6.95 11.37
N PHE A 102 14.04 8.03 11.43
CA PHE A 102 15.26 8.06 12.25
C PHE A 102 15.01 8.36 13.73
N ASN A 103 13.92 9.05 14.05
CA ASN A 103 13.61 9.45 15.42
C ASN A 103 13.00 8.29 16.24
N SER A 104 13.75 7.85 17.26
CA SER A 104 13.38 6.76 18.18
C SER A 104 12.14 7.05 19.03
N THR A 105 11.85 8.32 19.33
CA THR A 105 10.72 8.70 20.20
C THR A 105 9.36 8.47 19.56
N VAL A 106 9.28 8.44 18.23
CA VAL A 106 8.01 8.35 17.53
C VAL A 106 7.80 6.91 17.05
N SER A 107 6.78 6.23 17.56
CA SER A 107 6.53 4.82 17.21
C SER A 107 5.94 4.64 15.80
N SER A 108 6.28 3.54 15.13
CA SER A 108 5.66 3.04 13.89
C SER A 108 4.59 1.96 14.14
N SER A 109 4.39 1.55 15.40
CA SER A 109 3.46 0.48 15.74
C SER A 109 2.01 0.87 15.42
N ARG A 110 1.34 0.05 14.60
CA ARG A 110 -0.09 0.21 14.23
C ARG A 110 -0.99 0.31 15.46
N ARG A 111 -0.74 -0.51 16.49
CA ARG A 111 -1.54 -0.54 17.73
C ARG A 111 -1.46 0.80 18.48
N LYS A 112 -0.25 1.34 18.63
CA LYS A 112 -0.02 2.63 19.31
C LYS A 112 -0.66 3.79 18.53
N SER A 113 -0.49 3.83 17.21
CA SER A 113 -1.08 4.86 16.35
C SER A 113 -2.62 4.87 16.40
N ARG A 114 -3.26 3.69 16.28
CA ARG A 114 -4.73 3.57 16.37
C ARG A 114 -5.26 3.98 17.75
N LYS A 115 -4.58 3.57 18.82
CA LYS A 115 -4.95 3.95 20.20
C LYS A 115 -4.89 5.47 20.38
N ALA A 116 -3.84 6.12 19.88
CA ALA A 116 -3.71 7.58 19.93
C ALA A 116 -4.81 8.30 19.14
N HIS A 117 -5.16 7.81 17.94
CA HIS A 117 -6.21 8.43 17.13
C HIS A 117 -7.61 8.33 17.77
N PHE A 118 -8.04 7.11 18.13
CA PHE A 118 -9.38 6.89 18.66
C PHE A 118 -9.53 7.33 20.13
N GLY A 119 -8.43 7.30 20.90
CA GLY A 119 -8.36 7.79 22.28
C GLY A 119 -8.11 9.30 22.41
N ALA A 120 -7.98 10.04 21.29
CA ALA A 120 -7.69 11.47 21.31
C ALA A 120 -8.75 12.29 22.07
N HIS A 121 -8.31 13.28 22.85
CA HIS A 121 -9.21 14.23 23.52
C HIS A 121 -9.77 15.29 22.55
N SER A 122 -10.77 16.07 22.96
CA SER A 122 -11.49 17.03 22.08
C SER A 122 -10.57 18.02 21.36
N THR A 123 -9.59 18.57 22.07
CA THR A 123 -8.58 19.49 21.56
C THR A 123 -7.68 18.84 20.48
N GLN A 124 -7.22 17.58 20.65
CA GLN A 124 -6.51 16.84 19.61
C GLN A 124 -7.41 16.52 18.41
N ARG A 125 -8.65 16.10 18.67
CA ARG A 125 -9.65 15.82 17.62
C ARG A 125 -9.92 17.03 16.74
N ARG A 126 -9.90 18.25 17.30
CA ARG A 126 -9.99 19.49 16.51
C ARG A 126 -8.88 19.58 15.46
N VAL A 127 -7.65 19.20 15.80
CA VAL A 127 -6.52 19.26 14.87
C VAL A 127 -6.62 18.14 13.83
N LEU A 128 -6.99 16.93 14.27
CA LEU A 128 -7.21 15.78 13.38
C LEU A 128 -8.33 16.04 12.36
N MET A 129 -9.39 16.73 12.77
CA MET A 129 -10.51 17.13 11.92
C MET A 129 -10.20 18.43 11.16
N SER A 130 -9.11 18.42 10.39
CA SER A 130 -8.76 19.49 9.46
C SER A 130 -9.21 19.19 8.04
N ALA A 131 -9.66 20.22 7.32
CA ALA A 131 -9.95 20.16 5.89
C ALA A 131 -8.93 20.96 5.06
N PRO A 132 -8.68 20.54 3.80
CA PRO A 132 -8.01 21.38 2.83
C PRO A 132 -8.80 22.66 2.51
N LEU A 133 -8.07 23.74 2.22
CA LEU A 133 -8.67 24.99 1.70
C LEU A 133 -8.82 24.94 0.17
N SER A 134 -9.72 25.75 -0.40
CA SER A 134 -9.77 25.98 -1.85
C SER A 134 -8.47 26.60 -2.37
N LYS A 135 -8.18 26.43 -3.67
CA LYS A 135 -6.97 26.99 -4.29
C LYS A 135 -6.85 28.50 -4.07
N ASP A 136 -7.96 29.23 -4.17
CA ASP A 136 -7.99 30.69 -3.95
C ASP A 136 -7.60 31.06 -2.52
N LEU A 137 -8.13 30.34 -1.52
CA LEU A 137 -7.78 30.54 -0.12
C LEU A 137 -6.35 30.10 0.20
N GLN A 138 -5.86 29.03 -0.46
CA GLN A 138 -4.47 28.59 -0.33
C GLN A 138 -3.52 29.67 -0.84
N ASN A 139 -3.79 30.28 -1.98
CA ASN A 139 -2.95 31.35 -2.53
C ASN A 139 -3.03 32.62 -1.69
N LYS A 140 -4.22 32.95 -1.16
CA LYS A 140 -4.42 34.14 -0.33
C LYS A 140 -3.66 34.08 1.00
N TYR A 141 -3.67 32.93 1.67
CA TYR A 141 -3.10 32.80 3.02
C TYR A 141 -1.83 31.94 3.08
N ASN A 142 -1.41 31.31 1.98
CA ASN A 142 -0.28 30.38 1.88
C ASN A 142 -0.37 29.20 2.88
N VAL A 143 -1.59 28.74 3.17
CA VAL A 143 -1.88 27.62 4.08
C VAL A 143 -2.66 26.53 3.34
N ARG A 144 -2.23 25.26 3.47
CA ARG A 144 -2.89 24.12 2.80
C ARG A 144 -4.18 23.66 3.48
N SER A 145 -4.20 23.62 4.82
CA SER A 145 -5.32 23.06 5.60
C SER A 145 -5.56 23.72 6.95
N LEU A 146 -6.82 23.75 7.37
CA LEU A 146 -7.27 24.31 8.64
C LEU A 146 -8.28 23.41 9.37
N PRO A 147 -8.32 23.47 10.72
CA PRO A 147 -9.39 22.86 11.50
C PRO A 147 -10.77 23.44 11.14
N ILE A 148 -11.72 22.56 10.82
CA ILE A 148 -13.09 22.96 10.46
C ILE A 148 -13.79 23.61 11.66
N ARG A 149 -14.57 24.66 11.41
CA ARG A 149 -15.41 25.35 12.38
C ARG A 149 -16.86 25.37 11.90
N LYS A 150 -17.78 25.63 12.83
CA LYS A 150 -19.17 25.94 12.48
C LYS A 150 -19.21 27.24 11.67
N GLU A 151 -20.12 27.34 10.73
CA GLU A 151 -20.28 28.46 9.79
C GLU A 151 -19.15 28.63 8.76
N ASP A 152 -18.23 27.67 8.63
CA ASP A 152 -17.38 27.61 7.44
C ASP A 152 -18.25 27.13 6.26
N GLU A 153 -18.07 27.72 5.08
CA GLU A 153 -18.68 27.22 3.84
C GLU A 153 -17.76 26.18 3.23
N VAL A 154 -18.36 25.06 2.82
CA VAL A 154 -17.62 23.90 2.38
C VAL A 154 -18.25 23.25 1.16
N MET A 155 -17.40 22.67 0.33
CA MET A 155 -17.77 21.84 -0.82
C MET A 155 -17.33 20.40 -0.60
N ILE A 156 -18.23 19.44 -0.82
CA ILE A 156 -17.92 18.01 -0.69
C ILE A 156 -17.27 17.49 -1.97
N VAL A 157 -16.09 16.88 -1.84
CA VAL A 157 -15.30 16.40 -3.00
C VAL A 157 -15.45 14.90 -3.23
N ARG A 158 -15.70 14.12 -2.17
CA ARG A 158 -15.73 12.65 -2.23
C ARG A 158 -17.01 12.09 -1.59
N GLY A 159 -17.51 10.98 -2.14
CA GLY A 159 -18.71 10.26 -1.67
C GLY A 159 -19.97 10.60 -2.46
N SER A 160 -21.12 10.06 -2.01
CA SER A 160 -22.40 10.18 -2.73
C SER A 160 -22.93 11.61 -2.83
N GLN A 161 -22.54 12.49 -1.89
CA GLN A 161 -22.96 13.89 -1.82
C GLN A 161 -21.92 14.85 -2.44
N LYS A 162 -21.13 14.36 -3.40
CA LYS A 162 -20.10 15.14 -4.11
C LYS A 162 -20.71 16.34 -4.84
N SER A 163 -19.93 17.43 -4.95
CA SER A 163 -20.30 18.68 -5.61
C SER A 163 -21.44 19.45 -4.95
N ARG A 164 -21.90 19.01 -3.78
CA ARG A 164 -22.79 19.81 -2.93
C ARG A 164 -21.98 20.77 -2.08
N GLU A 165 -22.47 21.99 -2.00
CA GLU A 165 -21.94 23.04 -1.16
C GLU A 165 -22.92 23.35 -0.03
N GLY A 166 -22.40 23.76 1.12
CA GLY A 166 -23.22 24.20 2.23
C GLY A 166 -22.38 24.72 3.39
N ARG A 167 -23.05 25.34 4.36
CA ARG A 167 -22.43 25.78 5.61
C ARG A 167 -22.32 24.61 6.58
N VAL A 168 -21.25 24.59 7.37
CA VAL A 168 -21.09 23.59 8.44
C VAL A 168 -21.97 23.98 9.62
N THR A 169 -23.08 23.27 9.82
CA THR A 169 -24.00 23.48 10.94
C THR A 169 -23.38 23.03 12.27
N ALA A 170 -22.76 21.84 12.26
CA ALA A 170 -22.20 21.25 13.48
C ALA A 170 -20.96 20.40 13.20
N VAL A 171 -20.02 20.45 14.14
CA VAL A 171 -18.82 19.61 14.15
C VAL A 171 -18.92 18.63 15.31
N TYR A 172 -19.31 17.38 15.01
CA TYR A 172 -19.50 16.32 15.99
C TYR A 172 -18.18 15.57 16.20
N ARG A 173 -17.31 16.11 17.07
CA ARG A 173 -15.95 15.57 17.30
C ARG A 173 -15.93 14.16 17.88
N LYS A 174 -16.91 13.79 18.73
CA LYS A 174 -16.95 12.44 19.34
C LYS A 174 -17.13 11.34 18.28
N LYS A 175 -17.81 11.63 17.17
CA LYS A 175 -18.04 10.71 16.04
C LYS A 175 -17.11 10.96 14.84
N PHE A 176 -16.18 11.91 14.91
CA PHE A 176 -15.32 12.33 13.78
C PHE A 176 -16.09 12.74 12.53
N VAL A 177 -17.21 13.45 12.72
CA VAL A 177 -18.14 13.79 11.64
C VAL A 177 -18.50 15.28 11.68
N ILE A 178 -18.71 15.85 10.50
CA ILE A 178 -19.32 17.17 10.30
C ILE A 178 -20.71 17.01 9.68
N HIS A 179 -21.59 17.95 10.02
CA HIS A 179 -22.90 18.11 9.40
C HIS A 179 -22.89 19.38 8.55
N VAL A 180 -23.26 19.23 7.29
CA VAL A 180 -23.31 20.30 6.30
C VAL A 180 -24.77 20.57 5.98
N GLU A 181 -25.10 21.84 5.83
CA GLU A 181 -26.43 22.30 5.44
C GLU A 181 -26.85 21.66 4.11
N ARG A 182 -28.15 21.34 3.96
CA ARG A 182 -28.74 20.69 2.77
C ARG A 182 -28.24 19.26 2.47
N VAL A 183 -27.30 18.74 3.26
CA VAL A 183 -26.82 17.35 3.16
C VAL A 183 -27.59 16.50 4.16
N VAL A 184 -28.84 16.21 3.81
CA VAL A 184 -29.78 15.44 4.62
C VAL A 184 -30.23 14.18 3.89
N ARG A 185 -30.72 13.22 4.67
CA ARG A 185 -31.49 12.07 4.19
C ARG A 185 -32.88 12.11 4.80
N GLU A 186 -33.89 11.70 4.05
CA GLU A 186 -35.25 11.55 4.55
C GLU A 186 -35.41 10.18 5.22
N LYS A 187 -36.15 10.15 6.32
CA LYS A 187 -36.60 8.93 6.97
C LYS A 187 -37.95 8.50 6.40
N ALA A 188 -38.36 7.26 6.66
CA ALA A 188 -39.68 6.75 6.28
C ALA A 188 -40.86 7.56 6.86
N ASN A 189 -40.65 8.26 7.97
CA ASN A 189 -41.64 9.16 8.58
C ASN A 189 -41.64 10.58 8.00
N GLY A 190 -40.93 10.85 6.90
CA GLY A 190 -40.83 12.15 6.25
C GLY A 190 -39.88 13.15 6.91
N ALA A 191 -39.33 12.84 8.10
CA ALA A 191 -38.39 13.74 8.78
C ALA A 191 -36.98 13.69 8.15
N SER A 192 -36.36 14.85 7.92
CA SER A 192 -34.99 14.94 7.41
C SER A 192 -33.94 14.82 8.54
N VAL A 193 -32.88 14.04 8.30
CA VAL A 193 -31.75 13.88 9.23
C VAL A 193 -30.45 14.23 8.53
N PRO A 194 -29.56 15.02 9.16
CA PRO A 194 -28.27 15.37 8.56
C PRO A 194 -27.39 14.12 8.38
N ILE A 195 -26.80 14.03 7.20
CA ILE A 195 -25.81 13.00 6.88
C ILE A 195 -24.47 13.43 7.49
N GLY A 196 -23.75 12.45 8.04
CA GLY A 196 -22.41 12.67 8.55
C GLY A 196 -21.36 12.62 7.44
N VAL A 197 -20.56 13.67 7.31
CA VAL A 197 -19.43 13.72 6.37
C VAL A 197 -18.13 13.81 7.15
N ASP A 198 -17.05 13.22 6.63
CA ASP A 198 -15.70 13.37 7.20
C ASP A 198 -15.06 14.68 6.73
N ALA A 199 -14.40 15.40 7.64
CA ALA A 199 -13.64 16.62 7.38
C ALA A 199 -12.63 16.45 6.22
N SER A 200 -11.99 15.29 6.10
CA SER A 200 -10.97 15.03 5.07
C SER A 200 -11.53 14.96 3.65
N LYS A 201 -12.84 14.75 3.48
CA LYS A 201 -13.52 14.57 2.18
C LYS A 201 -14.08 15.88 1.61
N VAL A 202 -13.80 16.99 2.28
CA VAL A 202 -14.43 18.29 2.09
C VAL A 202 -13.37 19.35 1.88
N VAL A 203 -13.67 20.36 1.08
CA VAL A 203 -12.81 21.53 0.84
C VAL A 203 -13.51 22.77 1.38
N ILE A 204 -12.80 23.60 2.13
CA ILE A 204 -13.34 24.86 2.64
C ILE A 204 -13.28 25.90 1.53
N THR A 205 -14.42 26.52 1.21
CA THR A 205 -14.56 27.56 0.18
C THR A 205 -14.55 28.96 0.78
N LYS A 206 -15.23 29.16 1.92
CA LYS A 206 -15.18 30.42 2.70
C LYS A 206 -14.95 30.14 4.18
N LEU A 207 -14.12 30.97 4.80
CA LEU A 207 -13.72 30.85 6.20
C LEU A 207 -14.50 31.82 7.08
N LYS A 208 -14.99 31.35 8.23
CA LYS A 208 -15.41 32.24 9.32
C LYS A 208 -14.19 32.78 10.05
N LEU A 209 -13.86 34.05 9.83
CA LEU A 209 -12.67 34.69 10.41
C LEU A 209 -12.97 35.25 11.81
N ASP A 210 -12.26 34.72 12.81
CA ASP A 210 -12.21 35.23 14.18
C ASP A 210 -10.76 35.67 14.50
N LYS A 211 -10.55 36.43 15.59
CA LYS A 211 -9.21 36.88 16.04
C LYS A 211 -8.22 35.71 16.12
N ASP A 212 -8.61 34.59 16.74
CA ASP A 212 -7.74 33.43 16.90
C ASP A 212 -7.52 32.63 15.62
N ARG A 213 -8.48 32.68 14.68
CA ARG A 213 -8.33 31.99 13.40
C ARG A 213 -7.35 32.72 12.49
N LYS A 214 -7.33 34.06 12.54
CA LYS A 214 -6.30 34.89 11.90
C LYS A 214 -4.91 34.58 12.46
N LYS A 215 -4.76 34.53 13.80
CA LYS A 215 -3.50 34.12 14.45
C LYS A 215 -3.02 32.73 14.00
N ILE A 216 -3.92 31.77 13.80
CA ILE A 216 -3.56 30.44 13.29
C ILE A 216 -3.09 30.50 11.84
N LEU A 217 -3.74 31.31 10.99
CA LEU A 217 -3.35 31.49 9.59
C LEU A 217 -1.96 32.12 9.49
N GLU A 218 -1.71 33.20 10.25
CA GLU A 218 -0.42 33.88 10.31
C GLU A 218 0.69 32.92 10.77
N ARG A 219 0.47 32.19 11.86
CA ARG A 219 1.45 31.20 12.36
C ARG A 219 1.72 30.05 11.39
N LYS A 220 0.75 29.67 10.57
CA LYS A 220 0.88 28.56 9.60
C LYS A 220 1.36 29.02 8.22
N ASN A 221 1.48 30.32 8.00
CA ASN A 221 1.86 30.88 6.72
C ASN A 221 3.25 30.36 6.33
N ARG A 222 3.31 29.61 5.23
CA ARG A 222 4.54 28.93 4.79
C ARG A 222 5.60 29.89 4.27
N ALA A 223 5.18 31.06 3.76
CA ALA A 223 6.10 32.06 3.23
C ALA A 223 7.12 32.52 4.29
N VAL A 224 6.72 32.61 5.56
CA VAL A 224 7.59 33.03 6.67
C VAL A 224 8.61 31.93 7.03
N GLY A 225 8.22 30.65 6.95
CA GLY A 225 9.08 29.54 7.35
C GLY A 225 10.08 29.10 6.27
N GLU A 226 9.83 29.41 5.01
CA GLU A 226 10.74 29.08 3.89
C GLU A 226 11.87 30.11 3.75
N THR A 227 11.62 31.38 4.08
CA THR A 227 12.64 32.43 4.05
C THR A 227 13.78 32.20 5.06
N GLU A 228 13.50 31.54 6.18
CA GLU A 228 14.46 31.31 7.26
C GLU A 228 15.30 30.04 7.08
N LYS A 229 14.85 29.06 6.29
CA LYS A 229 15.51 27.75 6.15
C LYS A 229 16.39 27.60 4.91
N GLY A 230 16.27 28.52 3.95
CA GLY A 230 16.94 28.44 2.66
C GLY A 230 18.31 29.11 2.57
N LYS A 231 18.78 29.78 3.64
CA LYS A 231 20.05 30.50 3.66
C LYS A 231 20.89 30.08 4.86
N PHE A 232 21.50 28.90 4.80
CA PHE A 232 22.67 28.64 5.63
C PHE A 232 23.87 29.22 4.88
N THR A 233 24.55 30.20 5.48
CA THR A 233 25.83 30.66 4.93
C THR A 233 26.92 29.68 5.33
N GLU A 234 27.99 29.55 4.54
CA GLU A 234 29.09 28.61 4.82
C GLU A 234 29.70 28.82 6.23
N GLN A 235 29.56 30.03 6.78
CA GLN A 235 29.96 30.41 8.13
C GLN A 235 29.14 29.71 9.24
N ASP A 236 27.84 29.44 9.01
CA ASP A 236 26.97 28.77 9.98
C ASP A 236 27.27 27.26 10.06
N VAL A 237 27.79 26.68 8.97
CA VAL A 237 28.17 25.26 8.89
C VAL A 237 29.52 25.02 9.56
N ALA A 238 30.46 25.97 9.46
CA ALA A 238 31.78 25.88 10.10
C ALA A 238 31.70 25.99 11.64
N MET A 239 30.78 26.78 12.17
CA MET A 239 30.61 26.96 13.63
C MET A 239 29.95 25.76 14.33
N ALA A 240 29.22 24.91 13.60
CA ALA A 240 28.57 23.71 14.16
C ALA A 240 29.51 22.51 14.30
N GLN A 241 30.75 22.61 13.81
CA GLN A 241 31.79 21.56 13.89
C GLN A 241 32.85 21.87 14.96
N VAL A 242 32.76 23.04 15.61
CA VAL A 242 33.61 23.44 16.73
C VAL A 242 32.80 23.33 18.01
N ASP A 243 32.45 22.10 18.39
CA ASP A 243 32.04 21.68 19.73
C ASP A 243 32.21 20.16 19.86
#